data_AF-A0A1S9AP29-F1
#
_entry.id   AF-A0A1S9AP29-F1
#
_cell.length_a   1.000
_cell.length_b   1.000
_cell.length_c   1.000
_cell.angle_alpha   90.00
_cell.angle_beta   90.00
_cell.angle_gamma   90.00
#
_symmetry.space_group_name_H-M   'P 1'
#
loop_
_entity.id
_entity.type
_entity.pdbx_description
1 polymer ?
#
loop_
_entity_poly.entity_id
_entity_poly.type
_entity_poly.pdbx_seq_one_letter_code
_entity_poly.pdbx_strand_id
1 'polypeptide(L)' 'MHKVLGQVNADLKELGEKAGIATPLTTYVARHSFGTTLRRSGANTAVISQAMGHKSEAVTAIYLESFASEQVDAAFEGLL' A
#
# COMPACT_ATOMS: atom_id res chain seq x y z
N MET A 1 14.14 10.26 15.45
CA MET A 1 13.32 9.28 14.70
C MET A 1 13.51 9.32 13.18
N HIS A 2 13.81 10.46 12.56
CA HIS A 2 13.97 10.56 11.09
C HIS A 2 15.17 9.74 10.53
N LYS A 3 16.25 9.60 11.31
CA LYS A 3 17.47 8.88 10.90
C LYS A 3 17.22 7.40 10.61
N VAL A 4 16.40 6.72 11.42
CA VAL A 4 16.12 5.28 11.27
C VAL A 4 15.25 5.04 10.04
N LEU A 5 14.21 5.85 9.83
CA LEU A 5 13.36 5.74 8.65
C LEU A 5 14.16 5.94 7.35
N GLY A 6 15.04 6.94 7.33
CA GLY A 6 15.94 7.20 6.21
C GLY A 6 16.85 6.01 5.92
N GLN A 7 17.46 5.42 6.95
CA GLN A 7 18.30 4.23 6.81
C GLN A 7 17.49 3.04 6.27
N VAL A 8 16.34 2.73 6.87
CA VAL A 8 15.49 1.61 6.44
C VAL A 8 15.05 1.79 4.98
N ASN A 9 14.69 3.00 4.56
CA ASN A 9 14.32 3.24 3.16
C ASN A 9 15.52 3.10 2.20
N ALA A 10 16.74 3.46 2.62
CA ALA A 10 17.95 3.24 1.84
C ALA A 10 18.23 1.73 1.68
N ASP A 11 18.15 0.98 2.79
CA ASP A 11 18.35 -0.47 2.79
C ASP A 11 17.28 -1.18 1.93
N LEU A 12 16.01 -0.77 2.03
CA LEU A 12 14.92 -1.29 1.22
C LEU A 12 15.14 -1.05 -0.27
N LYS A 13 15.67 0.11 -0.66
CA LYS A 13 15.99 0.42 -2.05
C LYS A 13 17.06 -0.54 -2.58
N GLU A 14 18.15 -0.73 -1.83
CA GLU A 14 19.23 -1.65 -2.21
C GLU A 14 18.71 -3.10 -2.31
N LEU A 15 17.86 -3.53 -1.38
CA LEU A 15 17.24 -4.85 -1.43
C LEU A 15 16.31 -5.00 -2.63
N GLY A 16 15.52 -3.98 -2.97
CA GLY A 16 14.64 -3.97 -4.13
C GLY A 16 15.41 -4.13 -5.44
N GLU A 17 16.52 -3.39 -5.59
CA GLU A 17 17.42 -3.49 -6.74
C GLU A 17 18.02 -4.90 -6.85
N LYS A 18 18.52 -5.46 -5.74
CA LYS A 18 19.06 -6.83 -5.68
C LYS A 18 18.02 -7.91 -6.01
N ALA A 19 16.77 -7.67 -5.65
CA ALA A 19 15.65 -8.58 -5.92
C ALA A 19 15.06 -8.41 -7.35
N GLY A 20 15.57 -7.46 -8.15
CA GLY A 20 15.04 -7.18 -9.49
C GLY A 20 13.66 -6.52 -9.49
N ILE A 21 13.28 -5.85 -8.39
CA ILE A 21 12.00 -5.14 -8.28
C ILE A 21 12.16 -3.74 -8.87
N ALA A 22 11.41 -3.46 -9.94
CA ALA A 22 11.47 -2.18 -10.63
C ALA A 22 10.94 -1.00 -9.78
N THR A 23 9.95 -1.25 -8.92
CA THR A 23 9.38 -0.23 -8.04
C THR A 23 10.34 0.06 -6.88
N PRO A 24 10.74 1.33 -6.66
CA PRO A 24 11.58 1.68 -5.53
C PRO A 24 10.89 1.36 -4.20
N LEU A 25 11.45 0.41 -3.43
CA LEU A 25 10.88 0.00 -2.16
C LEU A 25 11.11 1.04 -1.08
N THR A 26 10.05 1.34 -0.34
CA THR A 26 10.07 2.18 0.87
C THR A 26 9.10 1.61 1.89
N THR A 27 9.20 2.06 3.14
CA THR A 27 8.21 1.74 4.18
C THR A 27 6.79 2.20 3.82
N TYR A 28 6.66 3.24 2.99
CA TYR A 28 5.37 3.69 2.45
C TYR A 28 4.78 2.69 1.45
N VAL A 29 5.62 2.16 0.54
CA VAL A 29 5.23 1.10 -0.41
C VAL A 29 4.80 -0.16 0.35
N ALA A 30 5.54 -0.55 1.38
CA ALA A 30 5.18 -1.70 2.22
C ALA A 30 3.81 -1.50 2.93
N ARG A 31 3.57 -0.31 3.48
CA ARG A 31 2.28 0.04 4.11
C ARG A 31 1.12 -0.02 3.11
N HIS A 32 1.32 0.49 1.90
CA HIS A 32 0.32 0.43 0.82
C HIS A 32 0.01 -1.01 0.41
N SER A 33 1.05 -1.81 0.18
CA SER A 33 0.89 -3.23 -0.16
C SER A 33 0.13 -3.99 0.92
N PHE A 34 0.40 -3.72 2.20
CA PHE A 34 -0.32 -4.31 3.32
C PHE A 34 -1.81 -3.97 3.32
N GLY A 35 -2.17 -2.68 3.23
CA GLY A 35 -3.58 -2.27 3.19
C GLY A 35 -4.34 -2.83 2.00
N THR A 36 -3.70 -2.81 0.82
CA THR A 36 -4.26 -3.37 -0.42
C THR A 36 -4.49 -4.87 -0.31
N THR A 37 -3.54 -5.61 0.28
CA THR A 37 -3.65 -7.07 0.47
C THR A 37 -4.83 -7.41 1.39
N LEU A 38 -4.99 -6.69 2.51
CA LEU A 38 -6.13 -6.88 3.40
C LEU A 38 -7.46 -6.56 2.71
N ARG A 39 -7.51 -5.53 1.87
CA ARG A 39 -8.72 -5.23 1.11
C ARG A 39 -9.06 -6.34 0.12
N ARG A 40 -8.07 -6.85 -0.61
CA ARG A 40 -8.22 -7.98 -1.56
C ARG A 40 -8.64 -9.26 -0.85
N SER A 41 -8.25 -9.48 0.40
CA SER A 41 -8.73 -10.61 1.20
C SER A 41 -10.15 -10.43 1.75
N GLY A 42 -10.84 -9.34 1.41
CA GLY A 42 -12.21 -9.07 1.85
C GLY A 42 -12.32 -8.45 3.24
N ALA A 43 -11.22 -7.97 3.84
CA ALA A 43 -11.29 -7.29 5.13
C ALA A 43 -12.10 -5.98 5.01
N ASN A 44 -12.95 -5.72 6.00
CA ASN A 44 -13.71 -4.48 6.04
C ASN A 44 -12.81 -3.29 6.41
N THR A 45 -13.26 -2.07 6.09
CA THR A 45 -12.49 -0.84 6.28
C THR A 45 -12.08 -0.63 7.74
N ALA A 46 -12.94 -0.98 8.69
CA ALA A 46 -12.65 -0.87 10.12
C ALA A 46 -11.46 -1.75 10.55
N VAL A 47 -11.42 -3.01 10.13
CA VAL A 47 -10.31 -3.94 10.40
C VAL A 47 -9.01 -3.43 9.78
N ILE A 48 -9.06 -2.97 8.52
CA ILE A 48 -7.90 -2.40 7.83
C ILE A 48 -7.41 -1.16 8.58
N SER A 49 -8.32 -0.28 9.00
CA SER A 49 -8.01 0.95 9.73
C SER A 49 -7.31 0.67 11.06
N GLN A 50 -7.79 -0.32 11.81
CA GLN A 50 -7.15 -0.77 13.04
C GLN A 50 -5.78 -1.38 12.78
N ALA A 51 -5.65 -2.26 11.76
CA ALA A 51 -4.39 -2.90 11.40
C ALA A 51 -3.32 -1.89 10.97
N MET A 52 -3.72 -0.79 10.32
CA MET A 52 -2.82 0.30 9.91
C MET A 52 -2.55 1.32 11.04
N GLY A 53 -3.24 1.21 12.17
CA GLY A 53 -3.11 2.14 13.30
C GLY A 53 -3.65 3.54 13.00
N HIS A 54 -4.61 3.66 12.07
CA HIS A 54 -5.22 4.95 11.73
C HIS A 54 -6.22 5.38 12.81
N LYS A 55 -6.25 6.69 13.09
CA LYS A 55 -7.14 7.28 14.10
C LYS A 55 -8.63 7.26 13.72
N SER A 56 -8.93 7.11 12.43
CA SER A 56 -10.30 7.00 11.93
C SER A 56 -10.34 6.22 10.62
N GLU A 57 -11.49 5.61 10.35
CA GLU A 57 -11.76 4.91 9.09
C GLU A 57 -11.72 5.86 7.89
N ALA A 58 -11.98 7.16 8.07
CA ALA A 58 -11.90 8.15 7.01
C ALA A 58 -10.49 8.25 6.39
N VAL A 59 -9.43 8.14 7.22
CA VAL A 59 -8.05 8.09 6.72
C VAL A 59 -7.84 6.85 5.85
N THR A 60 -8.40 5.72 6.27
CA THR A 60 -8.34 4.46 5.52
C THR A 60 -9.18 4.52 4.24
N ALA A 61 -10.33 5.21 4.25
CA ALA A 61 -11.20 5.36 3.10
C ALA A 61 -10.50 6.06 1.92
N ILE A 62 -9.71 7.11 2.19
CA ILE A 62 -8.90 7.80 1.17
C ILE A 62 -7.91 6.83 0.50
N TYR A 63 -7.28 5.94 1.28
CA TYR A 63 -6.37 4.91 0.74
C TYR A 63 -7.10 3.85 -0.10
N LEU A 64 -8.36 3.55 0.23
CA LEU A 64 -9.16 2.55 -0.48
C LEU A 64 -9.80 3.12 -1.75
N GLU A 65 -10.04 4.42 -1.82
CA GLU A 65 -10.65 5.10 -2.98
C GLU A 65 -9.73 5.05 -4.21
N SER A 66 -8.42 5.30 -4.03
CA SER A 66 -7.44 5.17 -5.13
C SER A 66 -7.40 3.74 -5.68
N PHE A 67 -7.52 2.73 -4.81
CA PHE A 67 -7.55 1.33 -5.19
C PHE A 67 -8.85 0.93 -5.92
N ALA A 68 -9.99 1.50 -5.53
CA ALA A 68 -11.26 1.25 -6.21
C ALA A 68 -11.22 1.77 -7.65
N SER A 69 -10.60 2.95 -7.88
CA SER A 69 -10.41 3.50 -9.23
C SER A 69 -9.61 2.55 -10.11
N GLU A 70 -8.45 2.07 -9.64
CA GLU A 70 -7.59 1.15 -10.43
C GLU A 70 -8.31 -0.14 -10.85
N GLN A 71 -9.13 -0.72 -9.96
CA GLN A 71 -9.89 -1.93 -10.30
C GLN A 71 -11.00 -1.67 -11.32
N VAL A 72 -11.67 -0.53 -11.20
CA VAL A 72 -12.72 -0.13 -12.16
C VAL A 72 -12.08 0.08 -13.52
N ASP A 73 -10.96 0.80 -13.59
CA ASP A 73 -10.21 1.05 -14.82
C ASP A 73 -9.75 -0.27 -15.47
N ALA A 74 -9.17 -1.20 -14.70
CA ALA A 74 -8.77 -2.51 -15.19
C ALA A 74 -9.96 -3.36 -15.67
N ALA A 75 -11.12 -3.28 -15.02
CA ALA A 75 -12.33 -3.96 -15.46
C ALA A 75 -12.85 -3.40 -16.80
N PHE A 76 -12.71 -2.10 -17.04
CA PHE A 76 -13.08 -1.46 -18.31
C PHE A 76 -12.10 -1.80 -19.44
N GLU A 77 -10.79 -1.89 -19.17
CA GLU A 77 -9.82 -2.31 -20.18
C GLU A 77 -10.08 -3.74 -20.69
N GLY A 78 -10.53 -4.65 -19.82
CA GLY A 78 -10.89 -6.01 -20.21
C GLY A 78 -12.14 -6.14 -21.11
N LEU A 79 -12.86 -5.05 -21.34
CA LEU A 79 -14.03 -5.01 -22.23
C LEU A 79 -13.72 -4.47 -23.64
N LEU A 80 -12.49 -4.01 -23.90
CA LEU A 80 -12.00 -3.53 -25.21
C LEU A 80 -11.21 -4.62 -25.96
#